data_AF-A8P197-F1
#
_entry.id   AF-A8P197-F1
#
_cell.length_a   1.000
_cell.length_b   1.000
_cell.length_c   1.000
_cell.angle_alpha   90.00
_cell.angle_beta   90.00
_cell.angle_gamma   90.00
#
_symmetry.space_group_name_H-M   'P 1'
#
loop_
_entity.id
_entity.type
_entity.pdbx_description
1 polymer ?
#
loop_
_entity_poly.entity_id
_entity_poly.type
_entity_poly.pdbx_seq_one_letter_code
_entity_poly.pdbx_strand_id
1 'polypeptide(L)'
;MFSTLLIHDCGTVDGEPITITLKVSPSFPGAVWFQEDWEQPVPAAWGPKDNSDFDGTLAIRLVERISEGRIGVTYAPQVVSATRRGSDVKSTLPPTLCLKFAKLEFSRSLAREAWFYEQLESLQGISVPLSFGFFASTAKEQPHFPDIEFKPWTNRSVLFEDTDPIPHNIDQYPSPDWLADTVTCRVHLCERFTKICPTRQV
;
A
#
# COMPACT_ATOMS: atom_id res chain seq x y z
N MET A 1 -10.69 -9.31 -7.85
CA MET A 1 -9.79 -8.14 -7.73
C MET A 1 -8.48 -8.47 -8.42
N PHE A 2 -7.49 -7.59 -8.37
CA PHE A 2 -6.17 -7.85 -8.96
C PHE A 2 -5.30 -8.57 -7.93
N SER A 3 -4.58 -9.62 -8.34
CA SER A 3 -3.57 -10.29 -7.51
C SER A 3 -2.16 -9.79 -7.79
N THR A 4 -1.94 -9.19 -8.96
CA THR A 4 -0.66 -8.63 -9.35
C THR A 4 -0.82 -7.18 -9.76
N LEU A 5 0.17 -6.40 -9.41
CA LEU A 5 0.29 -5.01 -9.80
C LEU A 5 1.68 -4.76 -10.36
N LEU A 6 1.72 -4.12 -11.51
CA LEU A 6 2.94 -3.66 -12.18
C LEU A 6 2.96 -2.14 -12.18
N ILE A 7 4.06 -1.55 -11.70
CA ILE A 7 4.23 -0.10 -11.66
C ILE A 7 5.45 0.27 -12.49
N HIS A 8 5.18 0.77 -13.69
CA HIS A 8 6.18 1.34 -14.57
C HIS A 8 6.71 2.67 -14.00
N ASP A 9 8.00 2.89 -14.19
CA ASP A 9 8.71 4.10 -13.82
C ASP A 9 8.64 4.39 -12.29
N CYS A 10 8.59 3.32 -11.48
CA CYS A 10 8.51 3.37 -10.02
C CYS A 10 9.89 3.41 -9.35
N GLY A 11 10.93 2.93 -10.02
CA GLY A 11 12.30 3.03 -9.57
C GLY A 11 13.25 3.27 -10.73
N THR A 12 14.53 3.43 -10.42
CA THR A 12 15.62 3.57 -11.38
C THR A 12 16.79 2.69 -10.98
N VAL A 13 17.49 2.17 -11.99
CA VAL A 13 18.77 1.43 -11.86
C VAL A 13 19.73 2.06 -12.84
N ASP A 14 20.86 2.57 -12.37
CA ASP A 14 21.82 3.33 -13.20
C ASP A 14 21.17 4.50 -13.98
N GLY A 15 20.12 5.10 -13.42
CA GLY A 15 19.35 6.18 -14.03
C GLY A 15 18.25 5.73 -15.00
N GLU A 16 18.20 4.44 -15.37
CA GLU A 16 17.18 3.89 -16.25
C GLU A 16 15.92 3.48 -15.47
N PRO A 17 14.71 3.86 -15.94
CA PRO A 17 13.47 3.55 -15.24
C PRO A 17 13.15 2.06 -15.28
N ILE A 18 12.71 1.52 -14.14
CA ILE A 18 12.33 0.11 -14.00
C ILE A 18 10.87 -0.07 -13.61
N THR A 19 10.37 -1.27 -13.84
CA THR A 19 9.02 -1.70 -13.41
C THR A 19 9.11 -2.49 -12.12
N ILE A 20 8.35 -2.07 -11.12
CA ILE A 20 8.20 -2.77 -9.83
C ILE A 20 6.99 -3.68 -9.90
N THR A 21 7.12 -4.89 -9.35
CA THR A 21 6.04 -5.88 -9.31
C THR A 21 5.64 -6.13 -7.88
N LEU A 22 4.36 -5.94 -7.58
CA LEU A 22 3.80 -6.25 -6.26
C LEU A 22 2.74 -7.32 -6.36
N LYS A 23 2.57 -8.05 -5.26
CA LYS A 23 1.53 -9.05 -5.11
C LYS A 23 0.51 -8.56 -4.09
N VAL A 24 -0.75 -8.94 -4.32
CA VAL A 24 -1.78 -8.75 -3.31
C VAL A 24 -1.28 -9.36 -2.01
N SER A 25 -1.35 -8.58 -0.95
CA SER A 25 -0.97 -9.02 0.38
C SER A 25 -2.18 -8.90 1.29
N PRO A 26 -2.34 -9.80 2.27
CA PRO A 26 -3.43 -9.67 3.23
C PRO A 26 -3.32 -8.33 3.95
N SER A 27 -4.45 -7.66 4.13
CA SER A 27 -4.56 -6.51 5.02
C SER A 27 -4.84 -7.01 6.44
N PHE A 28 -4.33 -6.35 7.47
CA PHE A 28 -4.58 -6.79 8.85
C PHE A 28 -5.08 -5.61 9.67
N PRO A 29 -5.96 -5.84 10.66
CA PRO A 29 -6.08 -4.88 11.74
C PRO A 29 -4.70 -4.79 12.38
N GLY A 30 -4.09 -3.60 12.37
CA GLY A 30 -2.74 -3.47 12.92
C GLY A 30 -2.70 -3.96 14.38
N ALA A 31 -1.57 -4.52 14.80
CA ALA A 31 -1.33 -4.79 16.21
C ALA A 31 -1.64 -3.52 17.03
N VAL A 32 -2.34 -3.70 18.15
CA VAL A 32 -2.76 -2.59 19.00
C VAL A 32 -1.51 -2.03 19.67
N TRP A 33 -1.09 -0.84 19.26
CA TRP A 33 0.09 -0.12 19.75
C TRP A 33 0.07 0.11 21.27
N PHE A 34 -1.11 0.10 21.86
CA PHE A 34 -1.34 0.29 23.29
C PHE A 34 -2.22 -0.87 23.78
N GLN A 35 -1.58 -1.96 24.21
CA GLN A 35 -2.27 -3.06 24.87
C GLN A 35 -2.62 -2.74 26.34
N GLU A 36 -2.45 -1.48 26.78
CA GLU A 36 -2.62 -1.13 28.19
C GLU A 36 -4.05 -1.34 28.71
N ASP A 37 -5.08 -1.48 27.86
CA ASP A 37 -6.49 -1.52 28.33
C ASP A 37 -7.44 -2.49 27.58
N TRP A 38 -6.95 -3.52 26.87
CA TRP A 38 -7.85 -4.54 26.31
C TRP A 38 -7.64 -5.93 26.92
N GLU A 39 -8.50 -6.25 27.90
CA GLU A 39 -8.68 -7.61 28.46
C GLU A 39 -9.24 -8.61 27.42
N GLN A 40 -9.64 -8.16 26.23
CA GLN A 40 -10.29 -8.99 25.21
C GLN A 40 -9.46 -9.10 23.94
N PRO A 41 -9.33 -10.31 23.35
CA PRO A 41 -8.66 -10.50 22.08
C PRO A 41 -9.40 -9.75 20.97
N VAL A 42 -8.68 -9.43 19.88
CA VAL A 42 -9.30 -8.88 18.68
C VAL A 42 -10.40 -9.83 18.19
N PRO A 43 -11.61 -9.34 17.83
CA PRO A 43 -12.69 -10.22 17.39
C PRO A 43 -12.27 -11.11 16.22
N ALA A 44 -12.63 -12.40 16.25
CA ALA A 44 -12.27 -13.35 15.18
C ALA A 44 -12.77 -12.94 13.78
N ALA A 45 -13.83 -12.13 13.72
CA ALA A 45 -14.37 -11.58 12.48
C ALA A 45 -13.46 -10.51 11.84
N TRP A 46 -12.42 -10.03 12.53
CA TRP A 46 -11.52 -8.99 12.04
C TRP A 46 -10.34 -9.54 11.23
N GLY A 47 -10.47 -10.73 10.66
CA GLY A 47 -9.47 -11.30 9.78
C GLY A 47 -9.23 -10.48 8.51
N PRO A 48 -8.11 -10.74 7.80
CA PRO A 48 -7.89 -10.23 6.44
C PRO A 48 -9.03 -10.67 5.50
N LYS A 49 -9.29 -9.89 4.45
CA LYS A 49 -10.09 -10.37 3.33
C LYS A 49 -9.39 -11.54 2.65
N ASP A 50 -10.15 -12.60 2.34
CA ASP A 50 -9.64 -13.71 1.54
C ASP A 50 -9.33 -13.22 0.11
N ASN A 51 -8.08 -13.42 -0.31
CA ASN A 51 -7.54 -13.00 -1.60
C ASN A 51 -7.26 -14.17 -2.54
N SER A 52 -7.65 -15.40 -2.18
CA SER A 52 -7.41 -16.62 -2.97
C SER A 52 -8.03 -16.57 -4.37
N ASP A 53 -9.17 -15.90 -4.52
CA ASP A 53 -9.88 -15.74 -5.80
C ASP A 53 -9.37 -14.57 -6.67
N PHE A 54 -8.26 -13.92 -6.29
CA PHE A 54 -7.75 -12.77 -7.04
C PHE A 54 -6.88 -13.25 -8.21
N ASP A 55 -7.25 -12.85 -9.42
CA ASP A 55 -6.68 -13.39 -10.67
C ASP A 55 -6.34 -12.31 -11.70
N GLY A 56 -6.48 -11.03 -11.34
CA GLY A 56 -6.21 -9.92 -12.25
C GLY A 56 -4.79 -9.35 -12.16
N THR A 57 -4.35 -8.73 -13.25
CA THR A 57 -3.13 -7.90 -13.29
C THR A 57 -3.48 -6.46 -13.64
N LEU A 58 -3.05 -5.53 -12.80
CA LEU A 58 -3.17 -4.09 -13.05
C LEU A 58 -1.78 -3.51 -13.35
N ALA A 59 -1.60 -2.96 -14.56
CA ALA A 59 -0.37 -2.26 -14.93
C ALA A 59 -0.62 -0.75 -14.99
N ILE A 60 0.22 0.00 -14.29
CA ILE A 60 0.12 1.46 -14.20
C ILE A 60 1.48 2.11 -14.39
N ARG A 61 1.48 3.41 -14.67
CA ARG A 61 2.67 4.26 -14.73
C ARG A 61 2.54 5.41 -13.75
N LEU A 62 3.60 5.71 -12.99
CA LEU A 62 3.62 6.88 -12.10
C LEU A 62 3.74 8.18 -12.89
N VAL A 63 2.73 9.05 -12.78
CA VAL A 63 2.69 10.34 -13.48
C VAL A 63 3.01 11.48 -12.52
N GLU A 64 2.12 11.72 -11.55
CA GLU A 64 2.18 12.92 -10.71
C GLU A 64 2.14 12.55 -9.23
N ARG A 65 3.02 13.14 -8.42
CA ARG A 65 2.93 13.09 -6.96
C ARG A 65 1.91 14.14 -6.53
N ILE A 66 0.73 13.70 -6.07
CA ILE A 66 -0.38 14.58 -5.70
C ILE A 66 -0.41 14.90 -4.21
N SER A 67 0.31 14.14 -3.39
CA SER A 67 0.41 14.41 -1.95
C SER A 67 1.68 13.81 -1.36
N GLU A 68 2.22 14.47 -0.36
CA GLU A 68 3.28 13.97 0.50
C GLU A 68 2.89 14.25 1.96
N GLY A 69 3.13 13.28 2.83
CA GLY A 69 2.98 13.46 4.26
C GLY A 69 3.94 12.59 5.06
N ARG A 70 3.80 12.67 6.37
CA ARG A 70 4.63 11.99 7.37
C ARG A 70 4.81 10.49 7.07
N ILE A 71 3.70 9.82 6.78
CA ILE A 71 3.60 8.36 6.61
C ILE A 71 4.03 7.89 5.22
N GLY A 72 3.89 8.74 4.19
CA GLY A 72 3.95 8.25 2.83
C GLY A 72 3.68 9.33 1.78
N VAL A 73 3.67 8.91 0.53
CA VAL A 73 3.40 9.76 -0.64
C VAL A 73 2.25 9.16 -1.44
N THR A 74 1.48 10.01 -2.10
CA THR A 74 0.38 9.58 -2.97
C THR A 74 0.63 10.08 -4.39
N TYR A 75 0.43 9.20 -5.36
CA TYR A 75 0.52 9.48 -6.78
C TYR A 75 -0.83 9.35 -7.46
N ALA A 76 -1.04 10.17 -8.50
CA ALA A 76 -2.00 9.89 -9.55
C ALA A 76 -1.28 9.10 -10.66
N PRO A 77 -1.60 7.82 -10.86
CA PRO A 77 -1.01 7.02 -11.91
C PRO A 77 -1.87 7.02 -13.19
N GLN A 78 -1.25 6.70 -14.32
CA GLN A 78 -1.94 6.36 -15.56
C GLN A 78 -2.14 4.84 -15.65
N VAL A 79 -3.36 4.39 -15.96
CA VAL A 79 -3.61 2.96 -16.24
C VAL A 79 -3.06 2.60 -17.61
N VAL A 80 -2.09 1.68 -17.64
CA VAL A 80 -1.52 1.12 -18.87
C VAL A 80 -2.42 -0.01 -19.36
N SER A 81 -2.63 -1.02 -18.53
CA SER A 81 -3.52 -2.16 -18.83
C SER A 81 -4.18 -2.68 -17.55
N ALA A 82 -5.32 -3.34 -17.69
CA ALA A 82 -5.96 -4.02 -16.58
C ALA A 82 -6.63 -5.29 -17.11
N THR A 83 -6.16 -6.45 -16.66
CA THR A 83 -6.70 -7.75 -17.09
C THR A 83 -7.25 -8.53 -15.90
N ARG A 84 -8.30 -9.29 -16.13
CA ARG A 84 -8.90 -10.21 -15.15
C ARG A 84 -9.49 -11.40 -15.89
N ARG A 85 -9.16 -12.63 -15.47
CA ARG A 85 -9.59 -13.86 -16.17
C ARG A 85 -9.29 -13.85 -17.68
N GLY A 86 -8.14 -13.29 -18.05
CA GLY A 86 -7.73 -13.14 -19.46
C GLY A 86 -8.51 -12.09 -20.26
N SER A 87 -9.46 -11.37 -19.65
CA SER A 87 -10.23 -10.31 -20.30
C SER A 87 -9.70 -8.93 -19.92
N ASP A 88 -9.73 -7.98 -20.86
CA ASP A 88 -9.46 -6.56 -20.56
C ASP A 88 -10.64 -5.98 -19.75
N VAL A 89 -10.32 -5.41 -18.58
CA VAL A 89 -11.28 -4.78 -17.66
C VAL A 89 -10.96 -3.31 -17.43
N LYS A 90 -10.07 -2.70 -18.22
CA LYS A 90 -9.66 -1.30 -18.08
C LYS A 90 -10.84 -0.32 -18.11
N SER A 91 -11.83 -0.57 -18.95
CA SER A 91 -13.05 0.25 -19.05
C SER A 91 -13.94 0.22 -17.80
N THR A 92 -13.77 -0.78 -16.93
CA THR A 92 -14.51 -0.88 -15.66
C THR A 92 -13.85 -0.11 -14.51
N LEU A 93 -12.61 0.34 -14.72
CA LEU A 93 -11.89 1.13 -13.73
C LEU A 93 -12.39 2.59 -13.74
N PRO A 94 -12.38 3.26 -12.58
CA PRO A 94 -12.68 4.68 -12.52
C PRO A 94 -11.65 5.48 -13.33
N PRO A 95 -12.02 6.67 -13.84
CA PRO A 95 -11.16 7.49 -14.69
C PRO A 95 -9.91 8.01 -13.96
N THR A 96 -9.95 8.03 -12.62
CA THR A 96 -8.84 8.46 -11.78
C THR A 96 -8.61 7.42 -10.68
N LEU A 97 -7.36 6.98 -10.58
CA LEU A 97 -6.86 6.15 -9.49
C LEU A 97 -5.92 6.97 -8.61
N CYS A 98 -5.69 6.51 -7.40
CA CYS A 98 -4.57 6.98 -6.59
C CYS A 98 -3.77 5.77 -6.09
N LEU A 99 -2.48 5.99 -5.91
CA LEU A 99 -1.57 5.02 -5.35
C LEU A 99 -0.84 5.66 -4.18
N LYS A 100 -0.98 5.07 -3.00
CA LYS A 100 -0.32 5.50 -1.78
C LYS A 100 0.82 4.56 -1.45
N PHE A 101 2.01 5.12 -1.34
CA PHE A 101 3.20 4.45 -0.85
C PHE A 101 3.37 4.81 0.62
N ALA A 102 3.67 3.85 1.48
CA ALA A 102 4.09 4.13 2.86
C ALA A 102 5.58 3.88 3.01
N LYS A 103 6.23 4.68 3.87
CA LYS A 103 7.60 4.35 4.28
C LYS A 103 7.56 2.96 4.91
N LEU A 104 8.69 2.27 4.81
CA LEU A 104 8.88 0.94 5.37
C LEU A 104 8.31 0.82 6.80
N GLU A 105 8.62 1.78 7.65
CA GLU A 105 8.21 1.78 9.05
C GLU A 105 6.67 1.83 9.16
N PHE A 106 6.01 2.58 8.27
CA PHE A 106 4.56 2.73 8.28
C PHE A 106 3.79 1.74 7.40
N SER A 107 4.47 0.73 6.85
CA SER A 107 3.88 -0.35 6.06
C SER A 107 2.66 -0.97 6.72
N ARG A 108 2.75 -1.20 8.02
CA ARG A 108 1.65 -1.72 8.84
C ARG A 108 0.50 -0.75 9.01
N SER A 109 0.79 0.54 9.18
CA SER A 109 -0.26 1.56 9.22
C SER A 109 -1.03 1.60 7.91
N LEU A 110 -0.33 1.38 6.79
CA LEU A 110 -0.95 1.29 5.47
C LEU A 110 -1.79 0.01 5.30
N ALA A 111 -1.30 -1.13 5.78
CA ALA A 111 -2.07 -2.39 5.80
C ALA A 111 -3.33 -2.27 6.66
N ARG A 112 -3.23 -1.64 7.84
CA ARG A 112 -4.38 -1.33 8.70
C ARG A 112 -5.38 -0.42 8.02
N GLU A 113 -4.89 0.62 7.34
CA GLU A 113 -5.75 1.47 6.54
C GLU A 113 -6.49 0.61 5.50
N ALA A 114 -5.79 -0.28 4.77
CA ALA A 114 -6.40 -1.13 3.74
C ALA A 114 -7.50 -2.02 4.32
N TRP A 115 -7.22 -2.61 5.47
CA TRP A 115 -8.18 -3.40 6.22
C TRP A 115 -9.44 -2.61 6.55
N PHE A 116 -9.32 -1.35 7.00
CA PHE A 116 -10.49 -0.50 7.23
C PHE A 116 -11.36 -0.32 5.98
N TYR A 117 -10.77 -0.12 4.78
CA TYR A 117 -11.59 -0.03 3.58
C TYR A 117 -12.26 -1.36 3.22
N GLU A 118 -11.60 -2.49 3.46
CA GLU A 118 -12.21 -3.82 3.27
C GLU A 118 -13.42 -4.01 4.18
N GLN A 119 -13.35 -3.58 5.45
CA GLN A 119 -14.49 -3.64 6.36
C GLN A 119 -15.63 -2.70 5.97
N LEU A 120 -15.33 -1.62 5.24
CA LEU A 120 -16.30 -0.62 4.79
C LEU A 120 -16.73 -0.83 3.34
N GLU A 121 -16.67 -2.06 2.81
CA GLU A 121 -16.99 -2.41 1.42
C GLU A 121 -18.35 -1.85 0.96
N SER A 122 -19.38 -1.92 1.79
CA SER A 122 -20.73 -1.40 1.49
C SER A 122 -20.81 0.13 1.39
N LEU A 123 -19.82 0.85 1.90
CA LEU A 123 -19.74 2.31 1.90
C LEU A 123 -18.75 2.84 0.85
N GLN A 124 -18.01 1.96 0.17
CA GLN A 124 -17.05 2.37 -0.85
C GLN A 124 -17.74 2.99 -2.06
N GLY A 125 -17.18 4.09 -2.56
CA GLY A 125 -17.78 4.90 -3.64
C GLY A 125 -18.90 5.84 -3.18
N ILE A 126 -19.31 5.76 -1.91
CA ILE A 126 -20.32 6.66 -1.31
C ILE A 126 -19.66 7.57 -0.27
N SER A 127 -19.21 6.99 0.84
CA SER A 127 -18.65 7.72 1.99
C SER A 127 -17.15 7.47 2.16
N VAL A 128 -16.66 6.34 1.65
CA VAL A 128 -15.22 6.04 1.60
C VAL A 128 -14.80 5.73 0.16
N PRO A 129 -13.51 5.84 -0.17
CA PRO A 129 -13.09 5.57 -1.53
C PRO A 129 -13.13 4.08 -1.92
N LEU A 130 -13.13 3.82 -3.22
CA LEU A 130 -12.95 2.46 -3.75
C LEU A 130 -11.52 1.98 -3.47
N SER A 131 -11.38 0.86 -2.77
CA SER A 131 -10.11 0.20 -2.50
C SER A 131 -9.95 -1.01 -3.41
N PHE A 132 -8.89 -1.01 -4.21
CA PHE A 132 -8.60 -2.09 -5.17
C PHE A 132 -7.69 -3.17 -4.58
N GLY A 133 -7.12 -2.93 -3.40
CA GLY A 133 -6.34 -3.89 -2.64
C GLY A 133 -5.11 -3.27 -1.97
N PHE A 134 -4.52 -4.08 -1.09
CA PHE A 134 -3.20 -3.85 -0.51
C PHE A 134 -2.17 -4.71 -1.25
N PHE A 135 -1.05 -4.11 -1.66
CA PHE A 135 -0.05 -4.77 -2.49
C PHE A 135 1.33 -4.53 -1.88
N ALA A 136 2.06 -5.59 -1.61
CA ALA A 136 3.35 -5.46 -0.97
C ALA A 136 4.35 -6.44 -1.57
N SER A 137 5.62 -6.15 -1.34
CA SER A 137 6.74 -7.00 -1.71
C SER A 137 7.96 -6.62 -0.88
N THR A 138 8.86 -7.55 -0.65
CA THR A 138 10.17 -7.21 -0.09
C THR A 138 11.04 -6.59 -1.17
N ALA A 139 11.94 -5.65 -0.84
CA ALA A 139 12.79 -5.08 -1.90
C ALA A 139 13.73 -6.13 -2.52
N LYS A 140 14.01 -7.24 -1.82
CA LYS A 140 14.77 -8.40 -2.33
C LYS A 140 14.07 -9.15 -3.47
N GLU A 141 12.74 -9.08 -3.53
CA GLU A 141 11.96 -9.69 -4.60
C GLU A 141 11.94 -8.82 -5.86
N GLN A 142 12.42 -7.57 -5.77
CA GLN A 142 12.44 -6.66 -6.91
C GLN A 142 13.65 -6.90 -7.81
N PRO A 143 13.48 -6.79 -9.14
CA PRO A 143 14.60 -6.89 -10.07
C PRO A 143 15.66 -5.84 -9.76
N HIS A 144 16.95 -6.21 -9.80
CA HIS A 144 18.11 -5.33 -9.58
C HIS A 144 18.35 -4.87 -8.13
N PHE A 145 17.73 -5.51 -7.12
CA PHE A 145 18.13 -5.29 -5.73
C PHE A 145 19.61 -5.68 -5.51
N PRO A 146 20.44 -4.87 -4.80
CA PRO A 146 20.09 -3.70 -4.00
C PRO A 146 20.21 -2.34 -4.71
N ASP A 147 20.52 -2.32 -6.01
CA ASP A 147 20.91 -1.11 -6.75
C ASP A 147 19.72 -0.25 -7.22
N ILE A 148 18.53 -0.51 -6.69
CA ILE A 148 17.29 0.17 -7.04
C ILE A 148 17.14 1.43 -6.20
N GLU A 149 16.95 2.57 -6.87
CA GLU A 149 16.44 3.78 -6.25
C GLU A 149 14.93 3.89 -6.51
N PHE A 150 14.13 4.04 -5.45
CA PHE A 150 12.67 4.11 -5.55
C PHE A 150 12.20 5.56 -5.68
N LYS A 151 11.58 5.89 -6.81
CA LYS A 151 11.04 7.22 -7.14
C LYS A 151 10.10 7.81 -6.08
N PRO A 152 9.22 7.04 -5.41
CA PRO A 152 8.41 7.56 -4.31
C PRO A 152 9.22 8.19 -3.16
N TRP A 153 10.48 7.77 -2.99
CA TRP A 153 11.34 8.19 -1.89
C TRP A 153 12.38 9.25 -2.29
N THR A 154 12.42 9.69 -3.55
CA THR A 154 13.30 10.77 -4.01
C THR A 154 12.63 12.14 -3.86
N ASN A 155 13.43 13.19 -3.69
CA ASN A 155 12.98 14.60 -3.64
C ASN A 155 11.81 14.83 -2.67
N ARG A 156 11.95 14.34 -1.44
CA ARG A 156 10.93 14.47 -0.39
C ARG A 156 11.08 15.78 0.38
N SER A 157 9.94 16.36 0.74
CA SER A 157 9.87 17.57 1.58
C SER A 157 9.69 17.26 3.06
N VAL A 158 9.05 16.12 3.40
CA VAL A 158 8.79 15.71 4.79
C VAL A 158 9.80 14.65 5.20
N LEU A 159 10.64 14.98 6.19
CA LEU A 159 11.74 14.15 6.63
C LEU A 159 11.28 13.09 7.64
N PHE A 160 12.19 12.20 8.02
CA PHE A 160 11.93 11.21 9.07
C PHE A 160 11.90 11.84 10.45
N GLU A 161 12.69 12.88 10.69
CA GLU A 161 12.76 13.62 11.96
C GLU A 161 11.42 14.29 12.33
N ASP A 162 10.52 14.46 11.36
CA ASP A 162 9.15 14.96 11.55
C ASP A 162 8.17 13.87 12.06
N THR A 163 8.68 12.69 12.46
CA THR A 163 7.87 11.57 12.95
C THR A 163 7.89 11.46 14.47
N ASP A 164 6.78 11.02 15.09
CA ASP A 164 6.74 10.78 16.53
C ASP A 164 7.75 9.68 16.88
N PRO A 165 8.42 9.76 18.04
CA PRO A 165 9.32 8.71 18.48
C PRO A 165 8.60 7.37 18.59
N ILE A 166 9.27 6.30 18.15
CA ILE A 166 8.75 4.93 18.21
C ILE A 166 8.58 4.52 19.69
N PRO A 167 7.42 3.97 20.11
CA PRO A 167 7.24 3.46 21.45
C PRO A 167 8.28 2.38 21.79
N HIS A 168 8.89 2.47 22.96
CA HIS A 168 9.99 1.59 23.38
C HIS A 168 9.58 0.11 23.59
N ASN A 169 8.29 -0.19 23.63
CA ASN A 169 7.73 -1.52 23.91
C ASN A 169 7.15 -2.23 22.68
N ILE A 170 7.41 -1.71 21.48
CA ILE A 170 6.78 -2.21 20.26
C ILE A 170 7.14 -3.66 19.92
N ASP A 171 8.36 -4.10 20.27
CA ASP A 171 8.84 -5.46 20.03
C ASP A 171 8.20 -6.50 20.97
N GLN A 172 7.41 -6.08 21.97
CA GLN A 172 6.79 -7.00 22.93
C GLN A 172 5.63 -7.80 22.31
N TYR A 173 5.07 -7.33 21.18
CA TYR A 173 3.89 -7.95 20.55
C TYR A 173 4.07 -8.08 19.03
N PRO A 174 5.05 -8.87 18.57
CA PRO A 174 5.29 -9.05 17.15
C PRO A 174 4.08 -9.73 16.50
N SER A 175 3.59 -9.16 15.41
CA SER A 175 2.57 -9.84 14.59
C SER A 175 3.12 -11.13 13.99
N PRO A 176 2.27 -12.14 13.74
CA PRO A 176 2.67 -13.32 12.99
C PRO A 176 2.94 -13.06 11.50
N ASP A 177 2.65 -11.87 10.97
CA ASP A 177 2.94 -11.48 9.59
C ASP A 177 4.35 -10.86 9.41
N TRP A 178 4.78 -10.72 8.14
CA TRP A 178 6.10 -10.20 7.79
C TRP A 178 6.16 -8.67 7.67
N LEU A 179 5.05 -7.95 7.86
CA LEU A 179 5.04 -6.50 7.80
C LEU A 179 5.65 -5.97 9.10
N ALA A 180 6.76 -5.25 8.99
CA ALA A 180 7.42 -4.70 10.17
C ALA A 180 6.44 -3.83 11.00
N ASP A 181 6.34 -4.13 12.30
CA ASP A 181 5.83 -3.20 13.31
C ASP A 181 6.86 -2.06 13.48
N THR A 182 6.98 -1.15 12.50
CA THR A 182 7.93 -0.01 12.50
C THR A 182 9.39 -0.32 12.93
N VAL A 183 9.89 -1.54 12.80
CA VAL A 183 11.32 -1.83 13.07
C VAL A 183 12.13 -1.50 11.82
N THR A 184 13.28 -0.84 12.01
CA THR A 184 14.32 -0.58 10.99
C THR A 184 14.84 -1.89 10.38
N CYS A 185 14.08 -2.49 9.49
CA CYS A 185 14.50 -3.65 8.71
C CYS A 185 14.71 -3.18 7.27
N ARG A 186 15.95 -2.81 6.96
CA ARG A 186 16.49 -2.04 5.80
C ARG A 186 15.90 -2.25 4.38
N VAL A 187 14.88 -3.08 4.14
CA VAL A 187 14.52 -3.54 2.80
C VAL A 187 13.04 -3.97 2.66
N HIS A 188 12.05 -3.08 2.79
CA HIS A 188 10.67 -3.43 2.35
C HIS A 188 9.95 -2.27 1.67
N LEU A 189 9.15 -2.61 0.65
CA LEU A 189 8.19 -1.72 0.01
C LEU A 189 6.80 -2.22 0.29
N CYS A 190 6.01 -1.38 0.94
CA CYS A 190 4.59 -1.63 1.11
C CYS A 190 3.82 -0.53 0.42
N GLU A 191 2.88 -0.95 -0.41
CA GLU A 191 2.12 -0.05 -1.25
C GLU A 191 0.63 -0.36 -1.14
N ARG A 192 -0.17 0.65 -1.47
CA ARG A 192 -1.61 0.51 -1.36
C ARG A 192 -2.31 1.30 -2.43
N PHE A 193 -3.28 0.62 -3.01
CA PHE A 193 -4.10 1.15 -4.08
C PHE A 193 -5.41 1.59 -3.48
N THR A 194 -5.64 2.88 -3.52
CA THR A 194 -6.93 3.43 -3.11
C THR A 194 -7.30 4.50 -4.08
N LYS A 195 -8.53 4.49 -4.62
CA LYS A 195 -9.11 5.74 -5.10
C LYS A 195 -9.08 6.72 -3.93
N ILE A 196 -8.88 8.01 -4.15
CA ILE A 196 -9.41 9.04 -3.25
C ILE A 196 -10.60 9.60 -4.00
N CYS A 197 -11.79 9.57 -3.41
CA CYS A 197 -12.94 10.21 -4.06
C CYS A 197 -12.60 11.68 -4.34
N PRO A 198 -12.99 12.21 -5.50
CA PRO A 198 -12.64 13.57 -5.88
C PRO A 198 -13.14 14.55 -4.82
N THR A 199 -12.33 15.54 -4.50
CA THR A 199 -12.81 16.81 -3.95
C THR A 199 -14.09 17.18 -4.69
N ARG A 200 -15.18 17.37 -3.94
CA ARG A 200 -16.35 18.11 -4.45
C ARG A 200 -15.79 19.37 -5.09
N GLN A 201 -15.92 19.49 -6.41
CA GLN A 201 -16.01 20.82 -6.99
C GLN A 201 -17.30 21.40 -6.39
N VAL A 202 -17.12 22.28 -5.41
CA VAL A 202 -18.16 23.20 -4.94
C VAL A 202 -18.20 24.35 -5.95
#